data_AF-A0A6B2GFQ5-F1
#
_entry.id   AF-A0A6B2GFQ5-F1
#
_cell.length_a   1.000
_cell.length_b   1.000
_cell.length_c   1.000
_cell.angle_alpha   90.00
_cell.angle_beta   90.00
_cell.angle_gamma   90.00
#
_symmetry.space_group_name_H-M   'P 1'
#
loop_
_entity.id
_entity.type
_entity.pdbx_description
1 polymer ?
#
loop_
_entity_poly.entity_id
_entity_poly.type
_entity_poly.pdbx_seq_one_letter_code
_entity_poly.pdbx_strand_id
1 'polypeptide(L)'
;MKYRVEHDTIGEVQVPENRFWGAQTERSRNNFKIGTPASMPKEIILGFAYLKKAAAYANCDLGVLPQNKRDAISRVCDEILD
;
A
#
# COMPACT_ATOMS: atom_id res chain seq x y z
N MET A 1 9.86 -18.92 9.49
CA MET A 1 9.52 -17.75 8.66
C MET A 1 10.26 -16.55 9.23
N LYS A 2 10.87 -15.70 8.39
CA LYS A 2 11.47 -14.44 8.85
C LYS A 2 10.42 -13.32 8.81
N TYR A 3 10.48 -12.44 9.80
CA TYR A 3 9.54 -11.33 9.99
C TYR A 3 10.33 -10.05 10.18
N ARG A 4 9.81 -8.95 9.66
CA ARG A 4 10.21 -7.61 10.10
C ARG A 4 9.18 -7.08 11.10
N VAL A 5 9.64 -6.26 12.03
CA VAL A 5 8.76 -5.56 12.97
C VAL A 5 8.38 -4.21 12.37
N GLU A 6 7.09 -3.98 12.21
CA GLU A 6 6.52 -2.69 11.79
C GLU A 6 5.80 -2.05 12.98
N HIS A 7 5.65 -0.72 12.97
CA HIS A 7 5.00 0.03 14.03
C HIS A 7 3.87 0.91 13.46
N ASP A 8 2.70 0.88 14.09
CA ASP A 8 1.61 1.84 13.89
C ASP A 8 1.22 2.47 15.25
N THR A 9 0.24 3.37 15.26
CA THR A 9 -0.21 4.07 16.47
C THR A 9 -0.79 3.14 17.56
N ILE A 10 -1.03 1.86 17.24
CA ILE A 10 -1.60 0.85 18.13
C ILE A 10 -0.48 -0.08 18.67
N GLY A 11 0.74 0.05 18.16
CA GLY A 11 1.93 -0.68 18.62
C GLY A 11 2.62 -1.47 17.51
N GLU A 12 3.46 -2.42 17.94
CA GLU A 12 4.25 -3.24 17.03
C GLU A 12 3.44 -4.40 16.41
N VAL A 13 3.79 -4.76 15.18
CA VAL A 13 3.21 -5.89 14.43
C VAL A 13 4.31 -6.63 13.68
N GLN A 14 4.32 -7.96 13.76
CA GLN A 14 5.23 -8.79 12.97
C GLN A 14 4.67 -9.00 11.57
N VAL A 15 5.39 -8.54 10.55
CA VAL A 15 4.98 -8.68 9.14
C VAL A 15 5.96 -9.60 8.40
N PRO A 16 5.50 -10.61 7.64
CA PRO A 16 6.39 -11.49 6.88
C PRO A 16 7.30 -10.71 5.95
N GLU A 17 8.61 -11.01 5.94
CA GLU A 17 9.61 -10.25 5.17
C GLU A 17 9.35 -10.24 3.66
N ASN A 18 8.69 -11.28 3.14
CA ASN A 18 8.41 -11.43 1.71
C ASN A 18 7.15 -10.70 1.23
N ARG A 19 6.63 -9.75 2.00
CA ARG A 19 5.38 -9.03 1.71
C ARG A 19 5.58 -7.53 1.80
N PHE A 20 5.01 -6.78 0.85
CA PHE A 20 5.17 -5.33 0.74
C PHE A 20 4.27 -4.50 1.68
N TRP A 21 3.23 -5.06 2.30
CA TRP A 21 2.30 -4.31 3.13
C TRP A 21 2.84 -4.01 4.53
N GLY A 22 2.35 -2.98 5.23
CA GLY A 22 2.80 -2.60 6.57
C GLY A 22 1.93 -3.11 7.73
N ALA A 23 2.18 -2.56 8.93
CA ALA A 23 1.48 -2.91 10.17
C ALA A 23 -0.05 -2.87 10.07
N GLN A 24 -0.61 -1.81 9.47
CA GLN A 24 -2.07 -1.64 9.38
C GLN A 24 -2.77 -2.74 8.58
N THR A 25 -2.17 -3.16 7.46
CA THR A 25 -2.72 -4.26 6.65
C THR A 25 -2.60 -5.58 7.39
N GLU A 26 -1.47 -5.84 8.06
CA GLU A 26 -1.28 -7.05 8.84
C GLU A 26 -2.27 -7.12 10.02
N ARG A 27 -2.52 -6.00 10.69
CA ARG A 27 -3.52 -5.89 11.76
C ARG A 27 -4.93 -6.17 11.23
N SER A 28 -5.29 -5.58 10.09
CA SER A 28 -6.58 -5.84 9.43
C SER A 28 -6.76 -7.33 9.10
N ARG A 29 -5.74 -7.98 8.53
CA ARG A 29 -5.75 -9.43 8.24
C ARG A 29 -5.94 -10.28 9.50
N ASN A 30 -5.39 -9.85 10.64
CA ASN A 30 -5.55 -10.56 11.91
C ASN A 30 -6.93 -10.35 12.55
N ASN A 31 -7.51 -9.16 12.40
CA ASN A 31 -8.80 -8.80 12.98
C ASN A 31 -10.00 -9.31 12.15
N PHE A 32 -9.89 -9.30 10.81
CA PHE A 32 -11.01 -9.56 9.91
C PHE A 32 -10.77 -10.84 9.09
N LYS A 33 -10.83 -12.00 9.77
CA LYS A 33 -10.70 -13.33 9.15
C LYS A 33 -12.06 -13.85 8.68
N ILE A 34 -12.77 -13.06 7.89
CA ILE A 34 -14.14 -13.34 7.45
C ILE A 34 -14.13 -13.52 5.93
N GLY A 35 -14.69 -14.64 5.45
CA GLY A 35 -14.72 -14.96 4.02
C GLY A 35 -13.37 -15.44 3.48
N THR A 36 -13.24 -15.42 2.15
CA THR A 36 -12.00 -15.82 1.48
C THR A 36 -10.89 -14.77 1.67
N PRO A 37 -9.63 -15.19 1.90
CA PRO A 37 -8.51 -14.26 1.98
C PRO A 37 -8.34 -13.46 0.69
N ALA A 38 -7.99 -12.16 0.82
CA ALA A 38 -7.74 -11.27 -0.31
C ALA A 38 -8.91 -11.19 -1.31
N SER A 39 -10.14 -11.18 -0.80
CA SER A 39 -11.39 -11.17 -1.58
C SER A 39 -11.75 -9.82 -2.21
N MET A 40 -10.88 -8.80 -2.09
CA MET A 40 -11.12 -7.50 -2.74
C MET A 40 -11.16 -7.68 -4.26
N PRO A 41 -12.22 -7.19 -4.95
CA PRO A 41 -12.26 -7.20 -6.41
C PRO A 41 -11.02 -6.51 -7.00
N LYS A 42 -10.45 -7.10 -8.06
CA LYS A 42 -9.22 -6.60 -8.67
C LYS A 42 -9.39 -5.19 -9.22
N GLU A 43 -10.57 -4.88 -9.73
CA GLU A 43 -10.96 -3.59 -10.29
C GLU A 43 -10.83 -2.47 -9.25
N ILE A 44 -11.12 -2.77 -7.97
CA ILE A 44 -10.93 -1.81 -6.88
C ILE A 44 -9.44 -1.56 -6.65
N ILE A 45 -8.62 -2.61 -6.64
CA ILE A 45 -7.17 -2.51 -6.47
C ILE A 45 -6.54 -1.67 -7.59
N LEU A 46 -6.92 -1.95 -8.84
CA LEU A 46 -6.47 -1.18 -10.02
C LEU A 46 -6.97 0.28 -9.96
N GLY A 47 -8.21 0.50 -9.54
CA GLY A 47 -8.76 1.84 -9.31
C GLY A 47 -7.95 2.63 -8.28
N PHE A 48 -7.47 1.98 -7.21
CA PHE A 48 -6.58 2.61 -6.23
C PHE A 48 -5.21 2.95 -6.82
N ALA A 49 -4.65 2.12 -7.70
CA ALA A 49 -3.39 2.44 -8.38
C ALA A 49 -3.50 3.70 -9.24
N TYR A 50 -4.56 3.82 -10.06
CA TYR A 50 -4.85 5.04 -10.81
C TYR A 50 -5.03 6.26 -9.89
N LEU A 51 -5.85 6.13 -8.84
CA LEU A 51 -6.10 7.19 -7.87
C LEU A 51 -4.80 7.68 -7.22
N LYS A 52 -3.94 6.77 -6.78
CA LYS A 52 -2.69 7.13 -6.09
C LYS A 52 -1.65 7.72 -7.03
N LYS A 53 -1.57 7.24 -8.28
CA LYS A 53 -0.75 7.87 -9.32
C LYS A 53 -1.22 9.31 -9.56
N ALA A 54 -2.51 9.52 -9.83
CA ALA A 54 -3.07 10.85 -10.05
C ALA A 54 -2.83 11.80 -8.86
N ALA A 55 -3.03 11.32 -7.64
CA ALA A 55 -2.78 12.10 -6.43
C ALA A 55 -1.29 12.48 -6.26
N ALA A 56 -0.36 11.59 -6.64
CA ALA A 56 1.06 11.89 -6.60
C ALA A 56 1.45 13.01 -7.58
N TYR A 57 0.90 13.00 -8.80
CA TYR A 57 1.10 14.09 -9.76
C TYR A 57 0.51 15.41 -9.25
N ALA A 58 -0.76 15.42 -8.84
CA ALA A 58 -1.41 16.62 -8.34
C ALA A 58 -0.67 17.23 -7.13
N ASN A 59 -0.20 16.40 -6.20
CA ASN A 59 0.58 16.87 -5.05
C ASN A 59 1.97 17.39 -5.44
N CYS A 60 2.59 16.83 -6.48
CA CYS A 60 3.85 17.34 -7.01
C CYS A 60 3.65 18.72 -7.66
N ASP A 61 2.58 18.89 -8.43
CA ASP A 61 2.24 20.15 -9.10
C ASP A 61 1.92 21.27 -8.09
N LEU A 62 1.32 20.91 -6.95
CA LEU A 62 1.08 21.82 -5.81
C LEU A 62 2.35 22.10 -4.97
N GLY A 63 3.48 21.46 -5.27
CA GLY A 63 4.74 21.64 -4.54
C GLY A 63 4.79 20.98 -3.15
N VAL A 64 3.79 20.17 -2.78
CA VAL A 64 3.73 19.48 -1.47
C VAL A 64 4.31 18.07 -1.51
N LEU A 65 4.68 17.58 -2.70
CA LEU A 65 5.38 16.31 -2.89
C LEU A 65 6.62 16.50 -3.77
N PRO A 66 7.83 16.12 -3.30
CA PRO A 66 9.03 16.15 -4.12
C PRO A 66 8.94 15.26 -5.36
N GLN A 67 9.57 15.70 -6.45
CA GLN A 67 9.54 15.03 -7.75
C GLN A 67 9.98 13.55 -7.69
N ASN A 68 11.07 13.26 -6.97
CA ASN A 68 11.57 11.90 -6.83
C ASN A 68 10.57 10.95 -6.15
N LYS A 69 9.77 11.46 -5.20
CA LYS A 69 8.70 10.67 -4.57
C LYS A 69 7.52 10.46 -5.52
N ARG A 70 7.12 11.49 -6.28
CA ARG A 70 6.12 11.33 -7.33
C ARG A 70 6.52 10.23 -8.30
N ASP A 71 7.76 10.26 -8.80
CA ASP A 71 8.27 9.29 -9.78
C ASP A 71 8.29 7.87 -9.23
N ALA A 72 8.75 7.69 -7.99
CA ALA A 72 8.74 6.39 -7.34
C ALA A 72 7.31 5.84 -7.15
N ILE A 73 6.37 6.68 -6.71
CA ILE A 73 4.97 6.28 -6.52
C ILE A 73 4.33 5.94 -7.88
N SER A 74 4.55 6.77 -8.90
CA SER A 74 4.00 6.54 -10.23
C SER A 74 4.49 5.22 -10.80
N ARG A 75 5.79 4.94 -10.72
CA ARG A 75 6.37 3.69 -11.22
C ARG A 75 5.73 2.47 -10.57
N VAL A 76 5.60 2.46 -9.25
CA VAL A 76 4.97 1.33 -8.54
C VAL A 76 3.47 1.23 -8.86
N CYS A 77 2.78 2.35 -9.08
CA CYS A 77 1.39 2.29 -9.54
C CYS A 77 1.30 1.66 -10.94
N ASP A 78 2.23 1.96 -11.85
CA ASP A 78 2.30 1.32 -13.16
C ASP A 78 2.60 -0.18 -13.05
N GLU A 79 3.54 -0.57 -12.17
CA GLU A 79 3.82 -1.99 -11.86
C GLU A 79 2.60 -2.76 -11.28
N ILE A 80 1.63 -2.07 -10.67
CA ILE A 80 0.37 -2.67 -10.18
C ILE A 80 -0.67 -2.79 -11.31
N LEU A 81 -0.61 -1.90 -12.30
CA LEU A 81 -1.54 -1.84 -13.42
C LEU A 81 -1.18 -2.82 -14.55
N ASP A 82 0.09 -3.22 -14.65
CA ASP A 82 0.61 -4.24 -15.57
C ASP A 82 0.29 -5.68 -15.10
#